data_AF-A0A133UNI0-F1
#
_entry.id   AF-A0A133UNI0-F1
#
_cell.length_a   1.000
_cell.length_b   1.000
_cell.length_c   1.000
_cell.angle_alpha   90.00
_cell.angle_beta   90.00
_cell.angle_gamma   90.00
#
_symmetry.space_group_name_H-M   'P 1'
#
loop_
_entity.id
_entity.type
_entity.pdbx_description
1 polymer ?
#
loop_
_entity_poly.entity_id
_entity_poly.type
_entity_poly.pdbx_seq_one_letter_code
_entity_poly.pdbx_strand_id
1 'polypeptide(L)'
;MTEKRKEKIRESAEEIVDSFAEIAEDLPTQEETYYQQDTLNVLRSDGGPTSGKKLEDFRDKFLRVMPDSDEEGNLKVEVAKWTE
;
A
#
# COMPACT_ATOMS: atom_id res chain seq x y z
N MET A 1 -18.69 -5.24 -10.97
CA MET A 1 -18.88 -6.37 -10.03
C MET A 1 -20.34 -6.78 -10.06
N THR A 2 -20.64 -8.08 -10.02
CA THR A 2 -22.02 -8.60 -9.99
C THR A 2 -22.59 -8.58 -8.57
N GLU A 3 -23.90 -8.38 -8.40
CA GLU A 3 -24.57 -8.40 -7.08
C GLU A 3 -24.31 -9.69 -6.29
N LYS A 4 -24.37 -10.85 -6.94
CA LYS A 4 -24.01 -12.15 -6.34
C LYS A 4 -22.59 -12.19 -5.75
N ARG A 5 -21.66 -11.41 -6.32
CA ARG A 5 -20.28 -11.35 -5.83
C ARG A 5 -20.16 -10.42 -4.63
N LYS A 6 -20.92 -9.32 -4.61
CA LYS A 6 -21.00 -8.43 -3.44
C LYS A 6 -21.57 -9.16 -2.23
N GLU A 7 -22.64 -9.92 -2.43
CA GLU A 7 -23.28 -10.70 -1.36
C GLU A 7 -22.31 -11.70 -0.74
N LYS A 8 -21.58 -12.46 -1.56
CA LYS A 8 -20.55 -13.38 -1.06
C LYS A 8 -19.43 -12.70 -0.29
N ILE A 9 -19.03 -11.50 -0.72
CA ILE A 9 -18.01 -10.71 -0.01
C ILE A 9 -18.56 -10.28 1.35
N ARG A 10 -19.83 -9.85 1.40
CA ARG A 10 -20.50 -9.46 2.64
C ARG A 10 -20.55 -10.63 3.63
N GLU A 11 -21.10 -11.77 3.20
CA GLU A 11 -21.19 -12.98 4.02
C GLU A 11 -19.82 -13.42 4.55
N SER A 12 -18.80 -13.45 3.68
CA SER A 12 -17.45 -13.82 4.09
C SER A 12 -16.82 -12.80 5.04
N ALA A 13 -17.09 -11.51 4.86
CA ALA A 13 -16.57 -10.48 5.77
C ALA A 13 -17.23 -10.58 7.15
N GLU A 14 -18.55 -10.84 7.20
CA GLU A 14 -19.29 -11.06 8.46
C GLU A 14 -18.74 -12.29 9.20
N GLU A 15 -18.59 -13.43 8.51
CA GLU A 15 -18.03 -14.65 9.10
C GLU A 15 -16.62 -14.44 9.69
N ILE A 16 -15.77 -13.67 8.99
CA ILE A 16 -14.42 -13.34 9.47
C ILE A 16 -14.53 -12.48 10.74
N VAL A 17 -15.32 -11.41 10.72
CA VAL A 17 -15.44 -10.49 11.86
C VAL A 17 -15.98 -11.22 13.09
N ASP A 18 -17.03 -12.01 12.93
CA ASP A 18 -17.65 -12.75 14.03
C ASP A 18 -16.67 -13.76 14.65
N SER A 19 -15.94 -14.50 13.81
CA SER A 19 -14.93 -15.47 14.27
C SER A 19 -13.79 -14.79 15.04
N PHE A 20 -13.33 -13.63 14.59
CA PHE A 20 -12.29 -12.88 15.29
C PHE A 20 -12.80 -12.25 16.59
N ALA A 21 -14.04 -11.78 16.62
CA ALA A 21 -14.66 -11.22 17.82
C ALA A 21 -14.77 -12.28 18.94
N GLU A 22 -15.25 -13.48 18.61
CA GLU A 22 -15.35 -14.60 19.56
C GLU A 22 -13.98 -14.96 20.16
N ILE A 23 -12.94 -15.08 19.33
CA ILE A 23 -11.59 -15.39 19.82
C ILE A 23 -11.03 -14.25 20.69
N ALA A 24 -11.31 -13.00 20.35
CA ALA A 24 -10.77 -11.83 21.03
C ALA A 24 -11.34 -11.64 22.45
N GLU A 25 -12.56 -12.13 22.74
CA GLU A 25 -13.19 -12.04 24.06
C GLU A 25 -12.36 -12.73 25.16
N ASP A 26 -11.67 -13.82 24.81
CA ASP A 26 -10.85 -14.60 25.74
C ASP A 26 -9.37 -14.18 25.79
N LEU A 27 -8.95 -13.17 25.00
CA LEU A 27 -7.56 -12.74 24.96
C LEU A 27 -7.20 -11.88 26.19
N PRO A 28 -6.05 -12.12 26.83
CA PRO A 28 -5.58 -11.28 27.91
C PRO A 28 -5.24 -9.88 27.38
N THR A 29 -5.51 -8.84 28.16
CA THR A 29 -5.04 -7.49 27.86
C THR A 29 -3.51 -7.47 27.90
N GLN A 30 -2.88 -7.06 26.79
CA GLN A 30 -1.43 -6.87 26.67
C GLN A 30 -1.12 -5.42 26.29
N GLU A 31 0.08 -4.95 26.62
CA GLU A 31 0.57 -3.68 26.09
C GLU A 31 0.70 -3.79 24.56
N GLU A 32 0.19 -2.78 23.86
CA GLU A 32 0.23 -2.75 22.40
C GLU A 32 1.67 -2.74 21.90
N THR A 33 2.02 -3.78 21.14
CA THR A 33 3.34 -3.91 20.54
C THR A 33 3.25 -3.57 19.05
N TYR A 34 3.71 -2.38 18.68
CA TYR A 34 3.70 -1.92 17.29
C TYR A 34 4.86 -2.47 16.46
N TYR A 35 6.01 -2.65 17.10
CA TYR A 35 7.22 -3.18 16.47
C TYR A 35 7.80 -4.25 17.40
N GLN A 36 8.28 -5.34 16.82
CA GLN A 36 9.02 -6.36 17.58
C GLN A 36 10.42 -5.89 17.99
N GLN A 37 10.85 -4.73 17.49
CA GLN A 37 12.17 -4.17 17.73
C GLN A 37 12.06 -2.80 18.39
N ASP A 38 12.84 -2.60 19.44
CA ASP A 38 12.90 -1.33 20.19
C ASP A 38 13.83 -0.30 19.54
N THR A 39 13.98 -0.32 18.21
CA THR A 39 14.91 0.59 17.53
C THR A 39 14.30 1.98 17.47
N LEU A 40 14.79 2.86 18.32
CA LEU A 40 14.36 4.26 18.35
C LEU A 40 15.25 5.12 17.46
N ASN A 41 14.65 6.15 16.85
CA ASN A 41 15.36 7.20 16.11
C ASN A 41 16.26 6.67 14.99
N VAL A 42 15.73 5.81 14.11
CA VAL A 42 16.43 5.40 12.89
C VAL A 42 16.57 6.61 11.97
N LEU A 43 17.72 7.27 12.01
CA LEU A 43 18.02 8.43 11.19
C LEU A 43 18.69 8.03 9.89
N ARG A 44 18.28 8.69 8.80
CA ARG A 44 19.01 8.67 7.53
C ARG A 44 19.90 9.90 7.49
N SER A 45 21.18 9.73 7.13
CA SER A 45 22.05 10.86 6.83
C SER A 45 21.46 11.71 5.70
N ASP A 46 21.66 13.03 5.81
CA ASP A 46 21.36 13.90 4.70
C ASP A 46 22.30 13.61 3.52
N GLY A 47 21.79 13.75 2.30
CA GLY A 47 22.51 13.39 1.10
C GLY A 47 21.85 13.96 -0.15
N GLY A 48 22.70 14.30 -1.12
CA GLY A 48 22.24 14.79 -2.43
C GLY A 48 21.56 13.71 -3.28
N PRO A 49 20.89 14.11 -4.37
CA PRO A 49 20.29 13.18 -5.30
C PRO A 49 21.32 12.23 -5.89
N THR A 50 20.84 11.06 -6.26
CA THR A 50 21.65 9.99 -6.84
C THR A 50 22.28 10.41 -8.19
N SER A 51 23.50 9.94 -8.48
CA SER A 51 24.28 10.25 -9.69
C SER A 51 23.56 9.88 -11.01
N GLY A 52 23.89 10.58 -12.11
CA GLY A 52 23.28 10.42 -13.44
C GLY A 52 23.05 8.98 -13.90
N LYS A 53 24.08 8.12 -13.93
CA LYS A 53 23.92 6.72 -14.37
C LYS A 53 22.89 5.92 -13.56
N LYS A 54 22.86 6.11 -12.24
CA LYS A 54 21.89 5.44 -11.36
C LYS A 54 20.48 5.99 -11.55
N LEU A 55 20.36 7.27 -11.92
CA LEU A 55 19.07 7.89 -12.24
C LEU A 55 18.52 7.38 -13.57
N GLU A 56 19.37 7.20 -14.58
CA GLU A 56 19.04 6.54 -15.85
C GLU A 56 18.59 5.10 -15.61
N ASP A 57 19.39 4.31 -14.88
CA ASP A 57 19.04 2.92 -14.51
C ASP A 57 17.70 2.83 -13.77
N PHE A 58 17.40 3.83 -12.92
CA PHE A 58 16.12 3.92 -12.23
C PHE A 58 14.98 4.22 -13.20
N ARG A 59 15.15 5.20 -14.09
CA ARG A 59 14.15 5.60 -15.08
C ARG A 59 13.77 4.42 -15.97
N ASP A 60 14.75 3.69 -16.49
CA ASP A 60 14.50 2.52 -17.35
C ASP A 60 13.70 1.43 -16.62
N LYS A 61 14.04 1.16 -15.36
CA LYS A 61 13.31 0.18 -14.54
C LYS A 61 11.88 0.63 -14.23
N PHE A 62 11.70 1.92 -13.96
CA PHE A 62 10.40 2.50 -13.65
C PHE A 62 9.47 2.43 -14.86
N LEU A 63 9.93 2.87 -16.04
CA LEU A 63 9.16 2.84 -17.28
C LEU A 63 8.79 1.42 -17.69
N ARG A 64 9.66 0.44 -17.45
CA ARG A 64 9.40 -0.97 -17.77
C ARG A 64 8.19 -1.56 -17.06
N VAL A 65 7.85 -1.09 -15.86
CA VAL A 65 6.71 -1.61 -15.08
C VAL A 65 5.52 -0.65 -15.07
N MET A 66 5.65 0.49 -15.76
CA MET A 66 4.65 1.53 -15.77
C MET A 66 3.43 1.10 -16.62
N PRO A 67 2.19 1.31 -16.15
CA PRO A 67 1.00 0.88 -16.88
C PRO A 67 0.82 1.52 -18.26
N ASP A 68 1.07 2.84 -18.37
CA ASP A 68 1.05 3.59 -19.61
C ASP A 68 1.98 4.81 -19.50
N SER A 69 2.56 5.22 -20.62
CA SER A 69 3.50 6.35 -20.72
C SER A 69 3.10 7.31 -21.83
N ASP A 70 3.30 8.61 -21.62
CA ASP A 70 3.26 9.57 -22.72
C ASP A 70 4.56 9.53 -23.56
N GLU A 71 4.61 10.35 -24.62
CA GLU A 71 5.76 10.43 -25.53
C GLU A 71 7.04 10.95 -24.85
N GLU A 72 6.91 11.62 -23.70
CA GLU A 72 8.02 12.14 -22.90
C GLU A 72 8.48 11.14 -21.82
N GLY A 73 7.78 10.02 -21.68
CA GLY A 73 8.05 9.01 -20.65
C GLY A 73 7.56 9.41 -19.26
N ASN A 74 6.46 10.17 -19.17
CA ASN A 74 5.76 10.40 -17.91
C ASN A 74 4.62 9.39 -17.73
N LEU A 75 4.21 9.16 -16.49
CA LEU A 75 3.06 8.31 -16.18
C LEU A 75 1.78 8.96 -16.70
N LYS A 76 1.06 8.23 -17.56
CA LYS A 76 -0.20 8.69 -18.12
C LYS A 76 -1.37 8.15 -17.28
N VAL A 77 -2.21 9.06 -16.80
CA VAL A 77 -3.40 8.77 -16.00
C VAL A 77 -4.59 9.59 -16.47
N GLU A 78 -5.80 9.13 -16.14
CA GLU A 78 -6.99 9.95 -16.33
C GLU A 78 -6.93 11.20 -15.45
N VAL A 79 -7.26 12.35 -16.04
CA VAL A 79 -7.34 13.60 -15.30
C VAL A 79 -8.50 13.53 -14.33
N ALA A 80 -8.21 13.62 -13.03
CA ALA A 80 -9.22 13.73 -11.99
C ALA A 80 -10.06 15.00 -12.25
N LYS A 81 -11.38 14.84 -12.39
CA LYS A 81 -12.32 15.96 -12.38
C LYS A 81 -12.79 16.16 -10.94
N TRP A 82 -12.78 17.41 -10.48
CA TRP A 82 -13.51 17.76 -9.27
C TRP A 82 -14.99 17.54 -9.53
N THR A 83 -15.64 16.72 -8.71
CA THR A 83 -17.10 16.65 -8.64
C THR A 83 -17.60 17.89 -7.91
N GLU A 84 -18.45 18.68 -8.58
CA GLU A 84 -19.25 19.74 -7.93
C GLU A 84 -20.29 19.15 -6.96
#